data_AF-A0A7C1ICB8-F1
#
_entry.id   AF-A0A7C1ICB8-F1
#
_cell.length_a   1.000
_cell.length_b   1.000
_cell.length_c   1.000
_cell.angle_alpha   90.00
_cell.angle_beta   90.00
_cell.angle_gamma   90.00
#
_symmetry.space_group_name_H-M   'P 1'
#
loop_
_entity.id
_entity.type
_entity.pdbx_description
1 polymer ?
#
loop_
_entity_poly.entity_id
_entity_poly.type
_entity_poly.pdbx_seq_one_letter_code
_entity_poly.pdbx_strand_id
1 'polypeptide(L)'
;MEKDIIIVGAGISGLSAGYYAQVNGYKTSIFEMHDLPGGLCTAWTRKGYTFDISMHMLTASRSGPLHQMWRELGIPEKFRFHYHDQISCIEGMGKKLTFSTDKKKVEKEMLAISPEDAGLISEFIRLVFGPDMMNAASLKPKGLKNFLDLIRTIPAILPLIGVFGKYNKMTIQQFSERFKDPFLRMAVRCFVDAPGWPMIQFPIVALAGFVKSSVTDAGAPLGGSYQVVSHIAERYKQQGGEIHFNSRVKNLIIENERVVGIELEDGTRHRAGKVIWAGDGHKLIFEILGGKYLNEKIKNMYNTWIPVK
;
A
#
# COMPACT_ATOMS: atom_id res chain seq x y z
N MET A 1 27.67 -17.61 -2.16
CA MET A 1 27.52 -16.70 -1.01
C MET A 1 27.16 -15.27 -1.40
N GLU A 2 27.97 -14.54 -2.20
CA GLU A 2 27.67 -13.11 -2.46
C GLU A 2 26.34 -12.86 -3.19
N LYS A 3 25.92 -13.82 -4.03
CA LYS A 3 24.63 -13.83 -4.74
C LYS A 3 23.50 -14.59 -3.99
N ASP A 4 23.75 -15.01 -2.75
CA ASP A 4 22.72 -15.68 -1.94
C ASP A 4 22.01 -14.64 -1.07
N ILE A 5 20.68 -14.64 -1.10
CA ILE A 5 19.83 -13.77 -0.29
C ILE A 5 18.88 -14.62 0.55
N ILE A 6 18.94 -14.42 1.86
CA ILE A 6 17.91 -14.92 2.77
C ILE A 6 16.84 -13.85 2.94
N ILE A 7 15.58 -14.24 2.88
CA ILE A 7 14.44 -13.34 3.06
C ILE A 7 13.63 -13.84 4.27
N VAL A 8 13.34 -12.97 5.21
CA VAL A 8 12.57 -13.32 6.42
C VAL A 8 11.12 -12.87 6.24
N GLY A 9 10.20 -13.82 6.09
CA GLY A 9 8.77 -13.62 5.88
C GLY A 9 8.31 -13.87 4.43
N ALA A 10 7.29 -14.72 4.26
CA ALA A 10 6.61 -15.03 3.00
C ALA A 10 5.31 -14.21 2.82
N GLY A 11 5.30 -12.97 3.30
CA GLY A 11 4.29 -11.99 2.92
C GLY A 11 4.50 -11.48 1.49
N ILE A 12 3.55 -10.68 0.98
CA ILE A 12 3.61 -10.13 -0.37
C ILE A 12 4.94 -9.42 -0.68
N SER A 13 5.49 -8.68 0.29
CA SER A 13 6.76 -7.97 0.14
C SER A 13 7.95 -8.92 0.01
N GLY A 14 8.04 -9.93 0.88
CA GLY A 14 9.11 -10.93 0.85
C GLY A 14 9.05 -11.81 -0.40
N LEU A 15 7.86 -12.24 -0.79
CA LEU A 15 7.63 -13.01 -2.01
C LEU A 15 7.96 -12.21 -3.28
N SER A 16 7.54 -10.94 -3.34
CA SER A 16 7.87 -10.06 -4.47
C SER A 16 9.37 -9.81 -4.54
N ALA A 17 10.02 -9.51 -3.41
CA ALA A 17 11.47 -9.32 -3.33
C ALA A 17 12.23 -10.59 -3.78
N GLY A 18 11.78 -11.77 -3.34
CA GLY A 18 12.35 -13.05 -3.74
C GLY A 18 12.19 -13.31 -5.24
N TYR A 19 11.00 -13.08 -5.79
CA TYR A 19 10.74 -13.24 -7.22
C TYR A 19 11.65 -12.34 -8.05
N TYR A 20 11.71 -11.04 -7.73
CA TYR A 20 12.58 -10.10 -8.45
C TYR A 20 14.07 -10.42 -8.30
N ALA A 21 14.50 -10.88 -7.12
CA ALA A 21 15.88 -11.31 -6.92
C ALA A 21 16.22 -12.54 -7.79
N GLN A 22 15.34 -13.53 -7.85
CA GLN A 22 15.54 -14.74 -8.67
C GLN A 22 15.67 -14.41 -10.16
N VAL A 23 14.74 -13.63 -10.71
CA VAL A 23 14.79 -13.27 -12.14
C VAL A 23 16.00 -12.37 -12.49
N ASN A 24 16.66 -11.80 -11.48
CA ASN A 24 17.92 -11.05 -11.63
C ASN A 24 19.16 -11.89 -11.26
N GLY A 25 19.03 -13.21 -11.13
CA GLY A 25 20.16 -14.13 -10.99
C GLY A 25 20.73 -14.25 -9.56
N TYR A 26 19.97 -13.85 -8.54
CA TYR A 26 20.29 -14.14 -7.14
C TYR A 26 19.64 -15.44 -6.70
N LYS A 27 20.38 -16.30 -6.00
CA LYS A 27 19.79 -17.45 -5.33
C LYS A 27 19.10 -16.96 -4.05
N THR A 28 17.84 -17.30 -3.86
CA THR A 28 17.09 -16.83 -2.69
C THR A 28 16.36 -17.96 -1.98
N SER A 29 16.29 -17.82 -0.65
CA SER A 29 15.51 -18.70 0.23
C SER A 29 14.69 -17.84 1.20
N ILE A 30 13.39 -18.07 1.28
CA ILE A 30 12.46 -17.40 2.20
C ILE A 30 12.26 -18.28 3.43
N PHE A 31 12.32 -17.69 4.62
CA PHE A 31 12.01 -18.34 5.89
C PHE A 31 10.73 -17.74 6.45
N GLU A 32 9.69 -18.56 6.55
CA GLU A 32 8.35 -18.18 7.02
C GLU A 32 8.03 -18.92 8.31
N MET A 33 7.54 -18.19 9.32
CA MET A 33 7.22 -18.76 10.63
C MET A 33 5.95 -19.63 10.59
N HIS A 34 5.03 -19.35 9.68
CA HIS A 34 3.82 -20.13 9.47
C HIS A 34 4.03 -21.31 8.52
N ASP A 35 3.01 -22.16 8.43
CA ASP A 35 2.89 -23.27 7.48
C ASP A 35 2.37 -22.82 6.10
N LEU A 36 1.92 -21.57 5.98
CA LEU A 36 1.36 -20.97 4.77
C LEU A 36 2.05 -19.64 4.43
N PRO A 37 2.16 -19.29 3.12
CA PRO A 37 2.54 -17.94 2.71
C PRO A 37 1.36 -16.99 2.88
N GLY A 38 1.62 -15.68 2.84
CA GLY A 38 0.54 -14.67 2.92
C GLY A 38 0.89 -13.49 3.81
N GLY A 39 1.44 -13.76 4.99
CA GLY A 39 1.53 -12.75 6.04
C GLY A 39 0.15 -12.14 6.31
N LEU A 40 0.02 -10.82 6.20
CA LEU A 40 -1.26 -10.12 6.33
C LEU A 40 -2.24 -10.39 5.19
N CYS A 41 -1.76 -10.87 4.04
CA CYS A 41 -2.58 -11.23 2.88
C CYS A 41 -3.03 -12.70 2.97
N THR A 42 -3.76 -13.01 4.05
CA THR A 42 -4.25 -14.34 4.36
C THR A 42 -5.77 -14.35 4.45
N ALA A 43 -6.35 -15.53 4.23
CA ALA A 43 -7.77 -15.79 4.37
C ALA A 43 -7.97 -17.19 4.96
N TRP A 44 -9.02 -17.35 5.77
CA TRP A 44 -9.35 -18.65 6.36
C TRP A 44 -10.82 -18.97 6.18
N THR A 45 -11.15 -20.27 6.14
CA THR A 45 -12.54 -20.72 6.02
C THR A 45 -13.06 -21.20 7.36
N ARG A 46 -14.24 -20.74 7.76
CA ARG A 46 -14.94 -21.19 8.97
C ARG A 46 -16.42 -21.35 8.69
N LYS A 47 -16.96 -22.56 8.95
CA LYS A 47 -18.38 -22.89 8.75
C LYS A 47 -18.91 -22.56 7.34
N GLY A 48 -18.10 -22.81 6.30
CA GLY A 48 -18.46 -22.54 4.91
C GLY A 48 -18.29 -21.09 4.43
N TYR A 49 -17.84 -20.17 5.30
CA TYR A 49 -17.54 -18.79 4.94
C TYR A 49 -16.03 -18.57 4.89
N THR A 50 -15.55 -17.88 3.86
CA THR A 50 -14.17 -17.41 3.77
C THR A 50 -14.07 -16.01 4.38
N PHE A 51 -13.23 -15.88 5.39
CA PHE A 51 -12.87 -14.62 6.03
C PHE A 51 -11.53 -14.19 5.45
N ASP A 52 -11.58 -13.18 4.60
CA ASP A 52 -10.41 -12.49 4.07
C ASP A 52 -10.27 -11.17 4.82
N ILE A 53 -9.08 -10.84 5.30
CA ILE A 53 -8.81 -9.61 6.06
C ILE A 53 -7.92 -8.64 5.28
N SER A 54 -7.68 -8.92 4.01
CA SER A 54 -6.72 -8.20 3.18
C SER A 54 -7.29 -7.91 1.80
N MET A 55 -6.46 -7.40 0.88
CA MET A 55 -6.71 -7.13 -0.56
C MET A 55 -8.18 -6.94 -1.01
N HIS A 56 -9.00 -6.24 -0.23
CA HIS A 56 -10.37 -5.90 -0.64
C HIS A 56 -10.38 -4.91 -1.81
N MET A 57 -9.27 -4.17 -1.96
CA MET A 57 -8.99 -3.30 -3.09
C MET A 57 -7.52 -3.43 -3.46
N LEU A 58 -7.22 -4.00 -4.63
CA LEU A 58 -5.87 -4.05 -5.16
C LEU A 58 -5.62 -2.80 -6.02
N THR A 59 -4.99 -1.79 -5.43
CA THR A 59 -4.62 -0.55 -6.11
C THR A 59 -3.74 -0.83 -7.33
N ALA A 60 -3.93 -0.04 -8.41
CA ALA A 60 -3.25 -0.21 -9.69
C ALA A 60 -3.50 -1.59 -10.37
N SER A 61 -4.62 -2.24 -10.07
CA SER A 61 -5.02 -3.48 -10.76
C SER A 61 -5.39 -3.26 -12.23
N ARG A 62 -5.72 -2.02 -12.64
CA ARG A 62 -6.05 -1.69 -14.05
C ARG A 62 -4.88 -1.12 -14.83
N SER A 63 -4.15 -0.19 -14.22
CA SER A 63 -3.27 0.71 -14.98
C SER A 63 -2.18 1.34 -14.11
N GLY A 64 -1.25 2.02 -14.77
CA GLY A 64 -0.19 2.78 -14.14
C GLY A 64 1.09 1.99 -13.89
N PRO A 65 2.13 2.64 -13.35
CA PRO A 65 3.44 2.04 -13.14
C PRO A 65 3.39 0.81 -12.22
N LEU A 66 2.63 0.85 -11.13
CA LEU A 66 2.47 -0.30 -10.23
C LEU A 66 1.76 -1.49 -10.88
N HIS A 67 0.90 -1.27 -11.89
CA HIS A 67 0.27 -2.35 -12.65
C HIS A 67 1.30 -3.22 -13.38
N GLN A 68 2.43 -2.62 -13.80
CA GLN A 68 3.51 -3.39 -14.41
C GLN A 68 4.06 -4.44 -13.43
N MET A 69 4.20 -4.11 -12.15
CA MET A 69 4.64 -5.08 -11.14
C MET A 69 3.64 -6.23 -11.03
N TRP A 70 2.33 -5.94 -11.05
CA TRP A 70 1.30 -6.98 -11.04
C TRP A 70 1.40 -7.91 -12.26
N ARG A 71 1.63 -7.37 -13.46
CA ARG A 71 1.84 -8.18 -14.69
C ARG A 71 3.10 -9.03 -14.63
N GLU A 72 4.20 -8.48 -14.11
CA GLU A 72 5.46 -9.23 -13.94
C GLU A 72 5.28 -10.38 -12.95
N LEU A 73 4.39 -10.22 -11.97
CA LEU A 73 3.94 -11.24 -11.03
C LEU A 73 2.77 -12.10 -11.57
N GLY A 74 2.34 -11.92 -12.82
CA GLY A 74 1.30 -12.73 -13.47
C GLY A 74 -0.12 -12.57 -12.91
N ILE A 75 -0.40 -11.49 -12.17
CA ILE A 75 -1.67 -11.31 -11.47
C ILE A 75 -2.83 -11.00 -12.44
N PRO A 76 -2.75 -9.98 -13.31
CA PRO A 76 -3.88 -9.61 -14.18
C PRO A 76 -4.28 -10.72 -15.17
N GLU A 77 -3.33 -11.56 -15.59
CA GLU A 77 -3.58 -12.65 -16.52
C GLU A 77 -4.26 -13.85 -15.84
N LYS A 78 -3.99 -14.05 -14.55
CA LYS A 78 -4.51 -15.19 -13.78
C LYS A 78 -5.85 -14.90 -13.10
N PHE A 79 -6.05 -13.66 -12.65
CA PHE A 79 -7.18 -13.30 -11.79
C PHE A 79 -8.17 -12.39 -12.50
N ARG A 80 -9.45 -12.68 -12.29
CA ARG A 80 -10.53 -11.74 -12.61
C ARG A 80 -10.69 -10.77 -11.46
N PHE A 81 -11.00 -9.52 -11.79
CA PHE A 81 -11.23 -8.47 -10.81
C PHE A 81 -12.67 -8.01 -10.87
N HIS A 82 -13.25 -7.74 -9.69
CA HIS A 82 -14.47 -6.96 -9.58
C HIS A 82 -14.10 -5.51 -9.29
N TYR A 83 -14.65 -4.59 -10.10
CA TYR A 83 -14.47 -3.16 -9.94
C TYR A 83 -15.77 -2.57 -9.44
N HIS A 84 -15.72 -1.96 -8.26
CA HIS A 84 -16.89 -1.33 -7.67
C HIS A 84 -17.16 0.03 -8.32
N ASP A 85 -18.39 0.26 -8.77
CA ASP A 85 -18.81 1.58 -9.21
C ASP A 85 -19.13 2.50 -8.03
N GLN A 86 -19.62 1.93 -6.93
CA GLN A 86 -19.91 2.61 -5.66
C GLN A 86 -18.87 2.20 -4.63
N ILE A 87 -18.14 3.17 -4.10
CA ILE A 87 -17.00 2.95 -3.22
C ILE A 87 -17.44 3.00 -1.77
N SER A 88 -18.25 4.00 -1.44
CA SER A 88 -18.82 4.15 -0.10
C SER A 88 -20.13 4.92 -0.16
N CYS A 89 -20.96 4.67 0.84
CA CYS A 89 -22.22 5.38 1.05
C CYS A 89 -22.25 5.90 2.47
N ILE A 90 -22.51 7.18 2.63
CA ILE A 90 -22.59 7.83 3.94
C ILE A 90 -24.03 8.27 4.16
N GLU A 91 -24.59 7.87 5.30
CA GLU A 91 -25.97 8.14 5.69
C GLU A 91 -25.98 8.78 7.07
N GLY A 92 -26.79 9.82 7.24
CA GLY A 92 -26.89 10.56 8.49
C GLY A 92 -27.68 11.85 8.32
N MET A 93 -28.23 12.38 9.41
CA MET A 93 -29.02 13.63 9.39
C MET A 93 -30.19 13.59 8.38
N GLY A 94 -30.77 12.40 8.13
CA GLY A 94 -31.84 12.21 7.13
C GLY A 94 -31.39 12.33 5.67
N LYS A 95 -30.07 12.40 5.41
CA LYS A 95 -29.47 12.55 4.08
C LYS A 95 -28.56 11.35 3.77
N LYS A 96 -28.26 11.20 2.48
CA LYS A 96 -27.41 10.15 1.93
C LYS A 96 -26.53 10.71 0.82
N LEU A 97 -25.26 10.34 0.81
CA LEU A 97 -24.30 10.64 -0.26
C LEU A 97 -23.54 9.37 -0.65
N THR A 98 -23.56 9.05 -1.94
CA THR A 98 -22.82 7.90 -2.48
C THR A 98 -21.58 8.37 -3.22
N PHE A 99 -20.40 8.00 -2.73
CA PHE A 99 -19.15 8.19 -3.47
C PHE A 99 -19.02 7.07 -4.51
N SER A 100 -19.00 7.47 -5.78
CA SER A 100 -18.89 6.57 -6.92
C SER A 100 -17.72 6.97 -7.82
N THR A 101 -17.39 6.10 -8.77
CA THR A 101 -16.38 6.37 -9.80
C THR A 101 -16.82 7.45 -10.79
N ASP A 102 -18.13 7.72 -10.89
CA ASP A 102 -18.69 8.79 -11.72
C ASP A 102 -18.69 10.13 -10.99
N LYS A 103 -17.70 10.97 -11.32
CA LYS A 103 -17.57 12.32 -10.77
C LYS A 103 -18.83 13.17 -10.96
N LYS A 104 -19.56 13.03 -12.08
CA LYS A 104 -20.75 13.85 -12.37
C LYS A 104 -21.89 13.45 -11.46
N LYS A 105 -22.01 12.16 -11.16
CA LYS A 105 -23.02 11.65 -10.22
C LYS A 105 -22.76 12.16 -8.81
N VAL A 106 -21.51 12.07 -8.34
CA VAL A 106 -21.12 12.59 -7.01
C VAL A 106 -21.37 14.09 -6.92
N GLU A 107 -20.93 14.86 -7.91
CA GLU A 107 -21.14 16.32 -7.95
C GLU A 107 -22.63 16.68 -7.92
N LYS A 108 -23.46 15.98 -8.72
CA LYS A 108 -24.92 16.19 -8.75
C LYS A 108 -25.57 15.89 -7.40
N GLU A 109 -25.21 14.79 -6.74
CA GLU A 109 -25.76 14.43 -5.43
C GLU A 109 -25.36 15.47 -4.36
N MET A 110 -24.09 15.91 -4.34
CA MET A 110 -23.63 16.94 -3.42
C MET A 110 -24.36 18.28 -3.63
N LEU A 111 -24.55 18.70 -4.88
CA LEU A 111 -25.27 19.93 -5.21
C LEU A 111 -26.76 19.85 -4.84
N ALA A 112 -27.38 18.68 -4.98
CA ALA A 112 -28.76 18.47 -4.54
C ALA A 112 -28.91 18.57 -3.01
N ILE A 113 -27.86 18.18 -2.26
CA ILE A 113 -27.82 18.30 -0.80
C ILE A 113 -27.62 19.75 -0.35
N SER A 114 -26.68 20.47 -0.98
CA SER A 114 -26.31 21.84 -0.63
C SER A 114 -25.91 22.65 -1.86
N PRO A 115 -26.87 23.33 -2.51
CA PRO A 115 -26.56 24.24 -3.61
C PRO A 115 -25.67 25.42 -3.19
N GLU A 116 -25.76 25.83 -1.91
CA GLU A 116 -24.96 26.93 -1.36
C GLU A 116 -23.46 26.62 -1.24
N ASP A 117 -23.10 25.33 -1.21
CA ASP A 117 -21.72 24.85 -1.17
C ASP A 117 -21.13 24.61 -2.58
N ALA A 118 -21.81 25.00 -3.66
CA ALA A 118 -21.42 24.69 -5.05
C ALA A 118 -19.95 24.97 -5.38
N GLY A 119 -19.42 26.11 -4.91
CA GLY A 119 -18.00 26.45 -5.11
C GLY A 119 -17.03 25.47 -4.44
N LEU A 120 -17.35 25.05 -3.22
CA LEU A 120 -16.52 24.10 -2.45
C LEU A 120 -16.68 22.67 -2.96
N ILE A 121 -17.88 22.30 -3.43
CA ILE A 121 -18.15 21.03 -4.11
C ILE A 121 -17.26 20.92 -5.36
N SER A 122 -17.24 21.95 -6.21
CA SER A 122 -16.40 21.95 -7.41
C SER A 122 -14.90 21.82 -7.07
N GLU A 123 -14.47 22.49 -6.01
CA GLU A 123 -13.11 22.39 -5.48
C GLU A 123 -12.77 20.95 -5.03
N PHE A 124 -13.67 20.31 -4.27
CA PHE A 124 -13.52 18.94 -3.81
C PHE A 124 -13.48 17.94 -4.98
N ILE A 125 -14.41 18.05 -5.93
CA ILE A 125 -14.48 17.18 -7.11
C ILE A 125 -13.20 17.30 -7.94
N ARG A 126 -12.66 18.52 -8.11
CA ARG A 126 -11.38 18.72 -8.81
C ARG A 126 -10.21 18.11 -8.05
N LEU A 127 -10.18 18.17 -6.73
CA LEU A 127 -9.14 17.54 -5.93
C LEU A 127 -9.16 16.02 -6.10
N VAL A 128 -10.32 15.39 -5.93
CA VAL A 128 -10.45 13.91 -5.92
C VAL A 128 -10.40 13.30 -7.31
N PHE A 129 -11.05 13.92 -8.30
CA PHE A 129 -11.19 13.34 -9.66
C PHE A 129 -10.34 14.06 -10.71
N GLY A 130 -9.57 15.08 -10.33
CA GLY A 130 -8.72 15.85 -11.24
C GLY A 130 -7.41 15.15 -11.58
N PRO A 131 -6.45 15.88 -12.18
CA PRO A 131 -5.11 15.37 -12.46
C PRO A 131 -4.42 14.87 -11.18
N ASP A 132 -3.55 13.88 -11.32
CA ASP A 132 -2.73 13.33 -10.23
C ASP A 132 -1.34 12.90 -10.76
N MET A 133 -0.44 12.53 -9.85
CA MET A 133 0.93 12.10 -10.20
C MET A 133 1.14 10.58 -10.16
N MET A 134 0.12 9.77 -9.88
CA MET A 134 0.29 8.33 -9.70
C MET A 134 0.73 7.65 -10.99
N ASN A 135 0.18 8.06 -12.12
CA ASN A 135 0.60 7.52 -13.42
C ASN A 135 1.95 8.05 -13.91
N ALA A 136 2.45 9.15 -13.33
CA ALA A 136 3.78 9.70 -13.62
C ALA A 136 4.87 9.16 -12.69
N ALA A 137 4.51 8.35 -11.68
CA ALA A 137 5.45 7.83 -10.71
C ALA A 137 6.36 6.75 -11.33
N SER A 138 7.63 7.08 -11.55
CA SER A 138 8.60 6.08 -12.03
C SER A 138 8.87 5.01 -10.97
N LEU A 139 8.82 3.73 -11.38
CA LEU A 139 9.29 2.58 -10.59
C LEU A 139 10.80 2.58 -10.35
N LYS A 140 11.56 3.42 -11.07
CA LYS A 140 13.02 3.49 -10.90
C LYS A 140 13.36 3.94 -9.47
N PRO A 141 14.25 3.22 -8.77
CA PRO A 141 14.81 3.67 -7.50
C PRO A 141 15.38 5.09 -7.62
N LYS A 142 15.29 5.90 -6.55
CA LYS A 142 15.73 7.31 -6.58
C LYS A 142 17.17 7.49 -7.07
N GLY A 143 18.07 6.56 -6.73
CA GLY A 143 19.47 6.58 -7.17
C GLY A 143 19.72 6.19 -8.63
N LEU A 144 18.71 5.70 -9.34
CA LEU A 144 18.76 5.32 -10.76
C LEU A 144 17.94 6.26 -11.66
N LYS A 145 17.40 7.35 -11.10
CA LYS A 145 16.66 8.36 -11.87
C LYS A 145 17.64 9.31 -12.53
N ASN A 146 17.52 9.44 -13.84
CA ASN A 146 18.36 10.36 -14.61
C ASN A 146 17.61 11.69 -14.86
N PHE A 147 18.35 12.71 -15.29
CA PHE A 147 17.79 14.03 -15.61
C PHE A 147 16.62 13.97 -16.63
N LEU A 148 16.70 13.06 -17.60
CA LEU A 148 15.62 12.79 -18.56
C LEU A 148 14.34 12.28 -17.90
N ASP A 149 14.45 11.44 -16.87
CA ASP A 149 13.29 10.94 -16.12
C ASP A 149 12.62 12.08 -15.34
N LEU A 150 13.40 13.03 -14.82
CA LEU A 150 12.88 14.22 -14.15
C LEU A 150 12.08 15.11 -15.12
N ILE A 151 12.62 15.39 -16.31
CA ILE A 151 11.92 16.19 -17.33
C ILE A 151 10.59 15.55 -17.73
N ARG A 152 10.55 14.22 -17.88
CA ARG A 152 9.32 13.49 -18.24
C ARG A 152 8.19 13.65 -17.21
N THR A 153 8.51 13.98 -15.96
CA THR A 153 7.49 14.21 -14.91
C THR A 153 6.93 15.64 -14.89
N ILE A 154 7.61 16.61 -15.52
CA ILE A 154 7.21 18.03 -15.49
C ILE A 154 5.77 18.27 -15.97
N PRO A 155 5.32 17.70 -17.11
CA PRO A 155 3.95 17.93 -17.59
C PRO A 155 2.88 17.43 -16.61
N ALA A 156 3.15 16.36 -15.86
CA ALA A 156 2.24 15.83 -14.85
C ALA A 156 2.24 16.67 -13.55
N ILE A 157 3.38 17.28 -13.21
CA ILE A 157 3.51 18.15 -12.03
C ILE A 157 2.87 19.52 -12.26
N LEU A 158 3.05 20.10 -13.45
CA LEU A 158 2.63 21.47 -13.78
C LEU A 158 1.17 21.81 -13.38
N PRO A 159 0.13 21.00 -13.70
CA PRO A 159 -1.25 21.28 -13.31
C PRO A 159 -1.48 21.19 -11.80
N LEU A 160 -0.56 20.59 -11.05
CA LEU A 160 -0.68 20.38 -9.61
C LEU A 160 0.07 21.42 -8.78
N ILE A 161 0.93 22.24 -9.35
CA ILE A 161 1.73 23.23 -8.59
C ILE A 161 0.84 24.15 -7.75
N GLY A 162 -0.21 24.72 -8.35
CA GLY A 162 -1.17 25.57 -7.63
C GLY A 162 -1.97 24.80 -6.57
N VAL A 163 -2.30 23.53 -6.85
CA VAL A 163 -2.99 22.63 -5.92
C VAL A 163 -2.10 22.34 -4.70
N PHE A 164 -0.85 21.94 -4.91
CA PHE A 164 0.10 21.72 -3.82
C PHE A 164 0.34 23.00 -3.02
N GLY A 165 0.50 24.16 -3.68
CA GLY A 165 0.68 25.43 -2.99
C GLY A 165 -0.46 25.74 -2.01
N LYS A 166 -1.71 25.47 -2.40
CA LYS A 166 -2.90 25.76 -1.58
C LYS A 166 -3.21 24.68 -0.54
N TYR A 167 -3.00 23.40 -0.85
CA TYR A 167 -3.55 22.28 -0.05
C TYR A 167 -2.53 21.40 0.66
N ASN A 168 -1.22 21.57 0.40
CA ASN A 168 -0.20 20.69 0.99
C ASN A 168 -0.11 20.78 2.53
N LYS A 169 -0.60 21.87 3.14
CA LYS A 169 -0.66 22.04 4.61
C LYS A 169 -2.09 21.92 5.18
N MET A 170 -3.09 21.68 4.32
CA MET A 170 -4.49 21.60 4.73
C MET A 170 -4.88 20.15 4.92
N THR A 171 -5.39 19.81 6.10
CA THR A 171 -5.89 18.46 6.38
C THR A 171 -7.30 18.27 5.81
N ILE A 172 -7.76 17.02 5.69
CA ILE A 172 -9.15 16.74 5.29
C ILE A 172 -10.16 17.31 6.30
N GLN A 173 -9.83 17.31 7.59
CA GLN A 173 -10.70 17.87 8.63
C GLN A 173 -10.90 19.37 8.40
N GLN A 174 -9.79 20.12 8.26
CA GLN A 174 -9.83 21.56 7.96
C GLN A 174 -10.55 21.88 6.65
N PHE A 175 -10.36 21.05 5.62
CA PHE A 175 -11.08 21.23 4.36
C PHE A 175 -12.59 21.02 4.53
N SER A 176 -12.99 19.93 5.20
CA SER A 176 -14.39 19.56 5.38
C SER A 176 -15.17 20.59 6.23
N GLU A 177 -14.52 21.23 7.20
CA GLU A 177 -15.14 22.26 8.06
C GLU A 177 -15.65 23.48 7.28
N ARG A 178 -15.13 23.71 6.06
CA ARG A 178 -15.54 24.82 5.19
C ARG A 178 -16.92 24.64 4.58
N PHE A 179 -17.47 23.42 4.55
CA PHE A 179 -18.85 23.18 4.08
C PHE A 179 -19.85 23.79 5.05
N LYS A 180 -20.84 24.50 4.51
CA LYS A 180 -21.95 25.06 5.30
C LYS A 180 -22.91 23.98 5.74
N ASP A 181 -23.26 23.06 4.84
CA ASP A 181 -24.15 21.95 5.17
C ASP A 181 -23.45 20.97 6.14
N PRO A 182 -24.04 20.71 7.32
CA PRO A 182 -23.42 19.86 8.34
C PRO A 182 -23.29 18.40 7.91
N PHE A 183 -24.17 17.92 7.02
CA PHE A 183 -24.07 16.56 6.50
C PHE A 183 -22.92 16.44 5.49
N LEU A 184 -22.75 17.39 4.56
CA LEU A 184 -21.59 17.39 3.65
C LEU A 184 -20.26 17.53 4.40
N ARG A 185 -20.20 18.35 5.46
CA ARG A 185 -19.02 18.44 6.35
C ARG A 185 -18.65 17.06 6.89
N MET A 186 -19.62 16.32 7.42
CA MET A 186 -19.41 14.96 7.92
C MET A 186 -19.03 13.99 6.79
N ALA A 187 -19.78 13.99 5.68
CA ALA A 187 -19.62 13.02 4.62
C ALA A 187 -18.28 13.16 3.88
N VAL A 188 -17.83 14.39 3.58
CA VAL A 188 -16.52 14.63 2.97
C VAL A 188 -15.38 14.20 3.89
N ARG A 189 -15.51 14.42 5.20
CA ARG A 189 -14.53 13.92 6.17
C ARG A 189 -14.49 12.40 6.17
N CYS A 190 -15.64 11.76 6.37
CA CYS A 190 -15.75 10.30 6.48
C CYS A 190 -15.45 9.55 5.17
N PHE A 191 -15.30 10.24 4.04
CA PHE A 191 -14.86 9.65 2.80
C PHE A 191 -13.46 9.03 2.90
N VAL A 192 -12.59 9.58 3.75
CA VAL A 192 -11.20 9.14 3.95
C VAL A 192 -10.72 9.15 5.40
N ASP A 193 -11.39 9.90 6.27
CA ASP A 193 -11.12 10.01 7.72
C ASP A 193 -12.31 9.44 8.50
N ALA A 194 -12.54 8.14 8.35
CA ALA A 194 -13.66 7.43 8.97
C ALA A 194 -13.33 6.97 10.40
N PRO A 195 -14.33 6.83 11.30
CA PRO A 195 -14.12 6.22 12.61
C PRO A 195 -13.52 4.81 12.46
N GLY A 196 -12.35 4.58 13.07
CA GLY A 196 -11.57 3.34 12.95
C GLY A 196 -10.40 3.39 11.97
N TRP A 197 -10.34 4.42 11.10
CA TRP A 197 -9.15 4.71 10.29
C TRP A 197 -8.90 6.22 10.17
N PRO A 198 -8.55 6.88 11.29
CA PRO A 198 -8.35 8.32 11.32
C PRO A 198 -7.10 8.72 10.54
N MET A 199 -7.27 9.55 9.50
CA MET A 199 -6.19 10.09 8.68
C MET A 199 -5.77 11.48 9.21
N ILE A 200 -5.42 11.51 10.49
CA ILE A 200 -5.05 12.73 11.21
C ILE A 200 -3.77 13.32 10.61
N GLN A 201 -3.77 14.64 10.42
CA GLN A 201 -2.63 15.41 9.88
C GLN A 201 -2.21 15.07 8.44
N PHE A 202 -2.95 14.22 7.73
CA PHE A 202 -2.65 13.93 6.33
C PHE A 202 -3.17 15.06 5.42
N PRO A 203 -2.34 15.64 4.53
CA PRO A 203 -2.80 16.68 3.61
C PRO A 203 -3.87 16.16 2.65
N ILE A 204 -4.92 16.94 2.42
CA ILE A 204 -6.02 16.54 1.53
C ILE A 204 -5.55 16.24 0.10
N VAL A 205 -4.56 16.98 -0.40
CA VAL A 205 -4.00 16.75 -1.75
C VAL A 205 -3.35 15.36 -1.88
N ALA A 206 -2.73 14.87 -0.80
CA ALA A 206 -2.12 13.55 -0.80
C ALA A 206 -3.19 12.44 -0.68
N LEU A 207 -4.23 12.66 0.14
CA LEU A 207 -5.38 11.77 0.22
C LEU A 207 -6.11 11.67 -1.12
N ALA A 208 -6.32 12.79 -1.80
CA ALA A 208 -7.06 12.82 -3.06
C ALA A 208 -6.43 11.94 -4.15
N GLY A 209 -5.09 11.96 -4.26
CA GLY A 209 -4.36 11.06 -5.18
C GLY A 209 -4.51 9.58 -4.80
N PHE A 210 -4.43 9.26 -3.50
CA PHE A 210 -4.61 7.89 -2.99
C PHE A 210 -6.04 7.38 -3.21
N VAL A 211 -7.03 8.23 -2.94
CA VAL A 211 -8.45 7.95 -3.17
C VAL A 211 -8.69 7.67 -4.63
N LYS A 212 -8.24 8.55 -5.54
CA LYS A 212 -8.49 8.35 -6.97
C LYS A 212 -8.00 7.00 -7.44
N SER A 213 -6.79 6.60 -7.03
CA SER A 213 -6.24 5.29 -7.37
C SER A 213 -7.03 4.14 -6.74
N SER A 214 -7.50 4.31 -5.51
CA SER A 214 -8.35 3.34 -4.80
C SER A 214 -9.79 3.26 -5.35
N VAL A 215 -10.29 4.34 -5.94
CA VAL A 215 -11.64 4.46 -6.48
C VAL A 215 -11.70 4.00 -7.94
N THR A 216 -10.76 4.46 -8.77
CA THR A 216 -10.84 4.29 -10.23
C THR A 216 -9.98 3.15 -10.78
N ASP A 217 -8.95 2.74 -10.04
CA ASP A 217 -7.93 1.77 -10.50
C ASP A 217 -7.77 0.56 -9.56
N ALA A 218 -8.59 0.45 -8.51
CA ALA A 218 -8.55 -0.69 -7.59
C ALA A 218 -9.71 -1.65 -7.80
N GLY A 219 -9.38 -2.93 -7.95
CA GLY A 219 -10.33 -4.02 -8.07
C GLY A 219 -10.13 -5.03 -6.96
N ALA A 220 -11.22 -5.68 -6.55
CA ALA A 220 -11.16 -6.84 -5.67
C ALA A 220 -10.82 -8.08 -6.52
N PRO A 221 -9.72 -8.81 -6.24
CA PRO A 221 -9.42 -10.06 -6.93
C PRO A 221 -10.47 -11.12 -6.56
N LEU A 222 -11.14 -11.68 -7.57
CA LEU A 222 -12.07 -12.77 -7.36
C LEU A 222 -11.30 -14.03 -6.94
N GLY A 223 -11.66 -14.57 -5.78
CA GLY A 223 -10.92 -15.66 -5.11
C GLY A 223 -10.16 -15.22 -3.86
N GLY A 224 -10.06 -13.91 -3.60
CA GLY A 224 -9.47 -13.37 -2.38
C GLY A 224 -7.94 -13.24 -2.38
N SER A 225 -7.43 -12.62 -1.32
CA SER A 225 -6.02 -12.27 -1.11
C SER A 225 -5.11 -13.48 -1.06
N TYR A 226 -5.53 -14.55 -0.39
CA TYR A 226 -4.72 -15.76 -0.24
C TYR A 226 -4.39 -16.41 -1.58
N GLN A 227 -5.34 -16.44 -2.52
CA GLN A 227 -5.12 -17.02 -3.85
C GLN A 227 -4.10 -16.19 -4.64
N VAL A 228 -4.19 -14.87 -4.57
CA VAL A 228 -3.21 -13.96 -5.18
C VAL A 228 -1.81 -14.22 -4.63
N VAL A 229 -1.65 -14.29 -3.31
CA VAL A 229 -0.32 -14.50 -2.72
C VAL A 229 0.21 -15.91 -2.94
N SER A 230 -0.65 -16.92 -2.91
CA SER A 230 -0.27 -18.30 -3.26
C SER A 230 0.25 -18.39 -4.69
N HIS A 231 -0.38 -17.67 -5.63
CA HIS A 231 0.13 -17.59 -6.99
C HIS A 231 1.50 -16.93 -7.08
N ILE A 232 1.75 -15.84 -6.33
CA ILE A 232 3.09 -15.22 -6.27
C ILE A 232 4.12 -16.21 -5.71
N ALA A 233 3.76 -16.96 -4.67
CA ALA A 233 4.64 -17.98 -4.09
C ALA A 233 4.94 -19.12 -5.08
N GLU A 234 3.96 -19.57 -5.85
CA GLU A 234 4.17 -20.54 -6.95
C GLU A 234 5.13 -20.00 -8.01
N ARG A 235 4.91 -18.77 -8.47
CA ARG A 235 5.80 -18.13 -9.46
C ARG A 235 7.22 -17.98 -8.92
N TYR A 236 7.37 -17.58 -7.66
CA TYR A 236 8.67 -17.51 -7.01
C TYR A 236 9.39 -18.87 -7.02
N LYS A 237 8.69 -19.95 -6.67
CA LYS A 237 9.23 -21.32 -6.72
C LYS A 237 9.58 -21.76 -8.14
N GLN A 238 8.76 -21.40 -9.14
CA GLN A 238 9.04 -21.69 -10.55
C GLN A 238 10.33 -21.02 -11.06
N GLN A 239 10.73 -19.89 -10.46
CA GLN A 239 12.01 -19.24 -10.74
C GLN A 239 13.19 -19.83 -9.93
N GLY A 240 13.01 -20.96 -9.25
CA GLY A 240 14.04 -21.60 -8.43
C GLY A 240 14.13 -21.07 -6.99
N GLY A 241 13.13 -20.31 -6.55
CA GLY A 241 12.98 -19.87 -5.16
C GLY A 241 12.66 -21.01 -4.19
N GLU A 242 13.26 -20.97 -3.00
CA GLU A 242 12.99 -21.91 -1.92
C GLU A 242 12.18 -21.21 -0.82
N ILE A 243 11.16 -21.88 -0.27
CA ILE A 243 10.41 -21.39 0.90
C ILE A 243 10.48 -22.46 2.00
N HIS A 244 11.03 -22.08 3.15
CA HIS A 244 11.08 -22.87 4.36
C HIS A 244 9.97 -22.40 5.30
N PHE A 245 8.91 -23.20 5.40
CA PHE A 245 7.80 -22.96 6.33
C PHE A 245 8.14 -23.46 7.74
N ASN A 246 7.34 -23.08 8.74
CA ASN A 246 7.54 -23.41 10.15
C ASN A 246 8.95 -23.03 10.65
N SER A 247 9.56 -22.03 10.04
CA SER A 247 10.95 -21.65 10.23
C SER A 247 11.04 -20.25 10.81
N ARG A 248 10.71 -20.15 12.10
CA ARG A 248 10.72 -18.86 12.81
C ARG A 248 12.15 -18.38 13.02
N VAL A 249 12.46 -17.22 12.46
CA VAL A 249 13.75 -16.55 12.65
C VAL A 249 13.80 -15.91 14.03
N LYS A 250 14.79 -16.31 14.82
CA LYS A 250 15.04 -15.82 16.18
C LYS A 250 15.94 -14.59 16.17
N ASN A 251 17.04 -14.63 15.41
CA ASN A 251 18.05 -13.58 15.41
C ASN A 251 18.79 -13.47 14.06
N LEU A 252 19.50 -12.36 13.86
CA LEU A 252 20.47 -12.20 12.78
C LEU A 252 21.86 -12.65 13.25
N ILE A 253 22.64 -13.23 12.34
CA ILE A 253 24.06 -13.48 12.56
C ILE A 253 24.82 -12.25 12.06
N ILE A 254 25.51 -11.56 12.97
CA ILE A 254 26.23 -10.31 12.68
C ILE A 254 27.71 -10.49 12.99
N GLU A 255 28.56 -10.25 11.99
CA GLU A 255 30.02 -10.34 12.09
C GLU A 255 30.62 -9.06 11.50
N ASN A 256 31.52 -8.39 12.24
CA ASN A 256 32.17 -7.14 11.79
C ASN A 256 31.16 -6.09 11.28
N GLU A 257 30.10 -5.85 12.06
CA GLU A 257 29.00 -4.92 11.74
C GLU A 257 28.22 -5.24 10.46
N ARG A 258 28.36 -6.47 9.93
CA ARG A 258 27.66 -6.95 8.75
C ARG A 258 26.77 -8.14 9.08
N VAL A 259 25.53 -8.13 8.59
CA VAL A 259 24.66 -9.30 8.62
C VAL A 259 25.18 -10.35 7.64
N VAL A 260 25.41 -11.56 8.14
CA VAL A 260 25.95 -12.70 7.36
C VAL A 260 25.02 -13.92 7.37
N GLY A 261 23.85 -13.80 7.98
CA GLY A 261 22.89 -14.89 8.06
C GLY A 261 21.79 -14.68 9.08
N ILE A 262 21.06 -15.77 9.35
CA ILE A 262 19.97 -15.85 10.32
C ILE A 262 20.16 -17.07 11.23
N GLU A 263 19.58 -16.99 12.42
CA GLU A 263 19.43 -18.09 13.36
C GLU A 263 17.93 -18.32 13.60
N LEU A 264 17.49 -19.58 13.49
CA LEU A 264 16.12 -20.01 13.74
C LEU A 264 15.90 -20.34 15.23
N GLU A 265 14.64 -20.48 15.65
CA GLU A 265 14.32 -20.82 17.04
C GLU A 265 14.81 -22.19 17.50
N ASP A 266 14.93 -23.15 16.58
CA ASP A 266 15.49 -24.48 16.84
C ASP A 266 17.02 -24.48 16.98
N GLY A 267 17.67 -23.32 16.80
CA GLY A 267 19.12 -23.15 16.83
C GLY A 267 19.82 -23.37 15.49
N THR A 268 19.10 -23.76 14.44
CA THR A 268 19.65 -23.93 13.09
C THR A 268 20.11 -22.57 12.54
N ARG A 269 21.24 -22.57 11.83
CA ARG A 269 21.88 -21.35 11.30
C ARG A 269 22.04 -21.42 9.80
N HIS A 270 21.63 -20.34 9.12
CA HIS A 270 21.75 -20.21 7.67
C HIS A 270 22.54 -18.95 7.32
N ARG A 271 23.60 -19.11 6.52
CA ARG A 271 24.42 -17.98 6.06
C ARG A 271 24.00 -17.53 4.66
N ALA A 272 24.10 -16.22 4.42
CA ALA A 272 23.87 -15.62 3.11
C ALA A 272 24.69 -14.33 2.95
N GLY A 273 24.93 -13.93 1.71
CA GLY A 273 25.62 -12.69 1.41
C GLY A 273 24.80 -11.45 1.78
N LYS A 274 23.48 -11.58 1.77
CA LYS A 274 22.51 -10.53 2.13
C LYS A 274 21.31 -11.14 2.85
N VAL A 275 20.67 -10.33 3.70
CA VAL A 275 19.40 -10.66 4.34
C VAL A 275 18.40 -9.54 4.06
N ILE A 276 17.20 -9.90 3.61
CA ILE A 276 16.05 -8.99 3.50
C ILE A 276 15.08 -9.34 4.61
N TRP A 277 14.82 -8.39 5.51
CA TRP A 277 13.78 -8.54 6.51
C TRP A 277 12.44 -8.03 5.97
N ALA A 278 11.50 -8.94 5.74
CA ALA A 278 10.14 -8.64 5.29
C ALA A 278 9.08 -8.91 6.40
N GLY A 279 9.51 -8.90 7.66
CA GLY A 279 8.66 -9.00 8.84
C GLY A 279 8.44 -7.65 9.52
N ASP A 280 7.92 -7.70 10.76
CA ASP A 280 7.69 -6.51 11.57
C ASP A 280 8.99 -5.71 11.83
N GLY A 281 8.92 -4.40 11.62
CA GLY A 281 10.06 -3.51 11.73
C GLY A 281 10.49 -3.24 13.17
N HIS A 282 9.55 -3.18 14.10
CA HIS A 282 9.85 -2.96 15.51
C HIS A 282 10.63 -4.14 16.09
N LYS A 283 10.19 -5.37 15.78
CA LYS A 283 10.88 -6.62 16.14
C LYS A 283 12.34 -6.61 15.67
N LEU A 284 12.58 -6.28 14.40
CA LEU A 284 13.95 -6.21 13.87
C LEU A 284 14.77 -5.14 14.59
N ILE A 285 14.24 -3.92 14.66
CA ILE A 285 15.02 -2.76 15.08
C ILE A 285 15.32 -2.79 16.57
N PHE A 286 14.30 -3.01 17.40
CA PHE A 286 14.42 -2.82 18.84
C PHE A 286 14.69 -4.12 19.59
N GLU A 287 14.16 -5.25 19.13
CA GLU A 287 14.34 -6.52 19.83
C GLU A 287 15.55 -7.31 19.32
N ILE A 288 15.74 -7.39 18.00
CA ILE A 288 16.84 -8.16 17.38
C ILE A 288 18.13 -7.33 17.34
N LEU A 289 18.06 -6.10 16.81
CA LEU A 289 19.22 -5.20 16.70
C LEU A 289 19.46 -4.38 17.97
N GLY A 290 18.57 -4.41 18.95
CA GLY A 290 18.72 -3.67 20.21
C GLY A 290 18.76 -2.15 20.04
N GLY A 291 18.09 -1.61 19.00
CA GLY A 291 18.10 -0.18 18.66
C GLY A 291 19.39 0.32 18.03
N LYS A 292 20.33 -0.57 17.68
CA LYS A 292 21.58 -0.20 16.99
C LYS A 292 21.31 0.18 15.53
N TYR A 293 22.24 0.95 14.95
CA TYR A 293 22.24 1.35 13.53
C TYR A 293 21.06 2.25 13.09
N LEU A 294 20.44 2.95 14.03
CA LEU A 294 19.34 3.87 13.77
C LEU A 294 19.81 5.28 13.41
N ASN A 295 19.19 5.88 12.39
CA ASN A 295 19.30 7.31 12.12
C ASN A 295 18.15 8.10 12.76
N GLU A 296 18.31 9.43 12.87
CA GLU A 296 17.31 10.31 13.50
C GLU A 296 15.93 10.24 12.83
N LYS A 297 15.89 9.97 11.52
CA LYS A 297 14.62 9.80 10.80
C LYS A 297 13.83 8.61 11.35
N ILE A 298 14.46 7.44 11.45
CA ILE A 298 13.78 6.22 11.93
C ILE A 298 13.41 6.38 13.42
N LYS A 299 14.30 6.93 14.24
CA LYS A 299 14.00 7.23 15.65
C LYS A 299 12.77 8.13 15.78
N ASN A 300 12.73 9.23 15.03
CA ASN A 300 11.60 10.14 15.05
C ASN A 300 10.29 9.46 14.62
N MET A 301 10.32 8.60 13.59
CA MET A 301 9.14 7.85 13.16
C MET A 301 8.56 7.00 14.30
N TYR A 302 9.37 6.16 14.96
CA TYR A 302 8.89 5.30 16.05
C TYR A 302 8.51 6.06 17.33
N ASN A 303 9.07 7.25 17.56
CA ASN A 303 8.77 8.06 18.75
C ASN A 303 7.55 8.97 18.60
N THR A 304 7.27 9.45 17.38
CA THR A 304 6.28 10.53 17.17
C THR A 304 5.06 10.08 16.39
N TRP A 305 5.14 8.99 15.62
CA TRP A 305 3.98 8.52 14.86
C TRP A 305 3.02 7.83 15.80
N ILE A 306 1.79 8.34 15.86
CA ILE A 306 0.72 7.74 16.66
C ILE A 306 0.22 6.52 15.87
N PRO A 307 0.37 5.29 16.39
CA PRO A 307 -0.23 4.13 15.74
C PRO A 307 -1.74 4.30 15.72
N VAL A 308 -2.37 3.93 14.60
CA VAL A 308 -3.83 3.83 14.52
C VAL A 308 -4.24 2.77 15.54
N LYS A 309 -4.96 3.19 16.59
CA LYS A 309 -5.50 2.31 17.64
C LYS A 309 -6.89 1.81 17.25
#